data_AF-A0AAU7V0M7-F1
#
_entry.id   AF-A0AAU7V0M7-F1
#
_cell.length_a   1.000
_cell.length_b   1.000
_cell.length_c   1.000
_cell.angle_alpha   90.00
_cell.angle_beta   90.00
_cell.angle_gamma   90.00
#
_symmetry.space_group_name_H-M   'P 1'
#
loop_
_entity.id
_entity.type
_entity.pdbx_description
1 polymer ?
#
loop_
_entity_poly.entity_id
_entity_poly.type
_entity_poly.pdbx_seq_one_letter_code
_entity_poly.pdbx_strand_id
1 'polypeptide(L)'
;MNPWRRFGTPCVPTEGRIEELLCALWYPGDWHLRDDGSVTSIARRPIPSAGATYAVHTHVIVGGDGTDGLDPGHYAYDHDKGQLLRRDNARETAAGWELPRSPSPGSRLVFSVQPGRSFGRYRHRAWPLWIADAAYALEAVRFLLDTDFPTVFGPGPEIRAQLGVPPATETSAWLSRGLVPEIPLVSIELPSNWDIASQRRHALARRRSPKLADFVRNPVRDTNAAHLAELAGQAWIAHADRIETWKIIPSASAETIYDALWHAHRAAARLCYDAALSQKVRCRPVSGIPAAAESWTMHAVAMLDGVENKEEKAE
;
A
#
# COMPACT_ATOMS: atom_id res chain seq x y z
N MET A 1 -0.93 -2.42 15.11
CA MET A 1 0.39 -2.39 14.43
C MET A 1 1.37 -3.11 15.32
N ASN A 2 2.57 -3.48 14.86
CA ASN A 2 3.59 -4.02 15.76
C ASN A 2 3.91 -2.88 16.74
N PRO A 3 3.74 -3.06 18.06
CA PRO A 3 3.78 -1.94 18.99
C PRO A 3 5.22 -1.70 19.44
N TRP A 4 6.10 -1.37 18.49
CA TRP A 4 7.54 -1.14 18.68
C TRP A 4 7.82 -0.27 19.91
N ARG A 5 7.08 0.83 20.07
CA ARG A 5 7.18 1.74 21.22
C ARG A 5 6.94 1.05 22.57
N ARG A 6 5.93 0.18 22.67
CA ARG A 6 5.62 -0.56 23.91
C ARG A 6 6.76 -1.51 24.31
N PHE A 7 7.58 -1.92 23.34
CA PHE A 7 8.72 -2.81 23.54
C PHE A 7 10.07 -2.09 23.58
N GLY A 8 10.03 -0.78 23.89
CA GLY A 8 11.19 0.01 24.28
C GLY A 8 11.95 0.65 23.11
N THR A 9 11.35 0.72 21.92
CA THR A 9 11.90 1.45 20.78
C THR A 9 11.69 2.96 20.99
N PRO A 10 12.75 3.77 21.17
CA PRO A 10 12.62 5.20 21.43
C PRO A 10 12.07 5.94 20.20
N CYS A 11 11.27 6.98 20.46
CA CYS A 11 10.86 7.92 19.44
C CYS A 11 12.05 8.80 19.07
N VAL A 12 12.26 9.02 17.78
CA VAL A 12 13.19 10.03 17.29
C VAL A 12 12.41 11.21 16.74
N PRO A 13 12.78 12.46 17.06
CA PRO A 13 12.29 13.59 16.29
C PRO A 13 12.80 13.42 14.87
N THR A 14 11.89 13.50 13.92
CA THR A 14 12.20 13.58 12.50
C THR A 14 11.74 14.94 12.05
N GLU A 15 12.62 15.68 11.39
CA GLU A 15 12.25 16.89 10.66
C GLU A 15 12.79 16.73 9.23
N GLY A 16 12.12 17.32 8.26
CA GLY A 16 12.57 17.31 6.86
C GLY A 16 11.96 16.20 6.01
N ARG A 17 12.68 15.80 4.96
CA ARG A 17 12.10 15.15 3.77
C ARG A 17 11.55 13.75 4.05
N ILE A 18 12.17 12.99 4.95
CA ILE A 18 11.67 11.68 5.42
C ILE A 18 10.34 11.85 6.16
N GLU A 19 10.24 12.82 7.07
CA GLU A 19 9.00 13.08 7.81
C GLU A 19 7.88 13.51 6.86
N GLU A 20 8.18 14.44 5.95
CA GLU A 20 7.23 14.92 4.94
C GLU A 20 6.70 13.78 4.07
N LEU A 21 7.57 12.87 3.62
CA LEU A 21 7.19 11.69 2.86
C LEU A 21 6.29 10.76 3.67
N LEU A 22 6.68 10.40 4.90
CA LEU A 22 5.90 9.50 5.75
C LEU A 22 4.52 10.08 6.08
N CYS A 23 4.46 11.38 6.36
CA CYS A 23 3.21 12.12 6.55
C CYS A 23 2.34 12.10 5.29
N ALA A 24 2.91 12.38 4.12
CA ALA A 24 2.16 12.38 2.87
C ALA A 24 1.59 10.99 2.51
N LEU A 25 2.28 9.91 2.88
CA LEU A 25 1.85 8.53 2.63
C LEU A 25 0.76 8.06 3.62
N TRP A 26 0.90 8.38 4.90
CA TRP A 26 0.22 7.65 5.97
C TRP A 26 -0.52 8.49 7.01
N TYR A 27 -0.36 9.82 7.01
CA TYR A 27 -0.92 10.68 8.06
C TYR A 27 -2.42 10.39 8.24
N PRO A 28 -2.86 10.07 9.47
CA PRO A 28 -4.24 9.67 9.71
C PRO A 28 -5.19 10.84 9.43
N GLY A 29 -6.18 10.59 8.58
CA GLY A 29 -7.31 11.50 8.37
C GLY A 29 -8.53 11.05 9.16
N ASP A 30 -9.71 11.45 8.68
CA ASP A 30 -11.00 11.02 9.23
C ASP A 30 -11.14 9.49 9.34
N TRP A 31 -12.00 9.05 10.24
CA TRP A 31 -12.34 7.63 10.42
C TRP A 31 -13.06 7.03 9.20
N HIS A 32 -12.85 5.73 8.95
CA HIS A 32 -13.67 4.97 8.01
C HIS A 32 -15.12 4.87 8.50
N LEU A 33 -16.07 4.79 7.58
CA LEU A 33 -17.49 4.61 7.87
C LEU A 33 -17.90 3.14 7.66
N ARG A 34 -18.88 2.69 8.45
CA ARG A 34 -19.62 1.45 8.20
C ARG A 34 -20.69 1.67 7.12
N ASP A 35 -21.32 0.58 6.70
CA ASP A 35 -22.40 0.60 5.69
C ASP A 35 -23.63 1.40 6.16
N ASP A 36 -23.89 1.45 7.48
CA ASP A 36 -24.94 2.26 8.09
C ASP A 36 -24.55 3.75 8.26
N GLY A 37 -23.35 4.14 7.82
CA GLY A 37 -22.82 5.50 7.93
C GLY A 37 -22.15 5.82 9.28
N SER A 38 -22.16 4.91 10.26
CA SER A 38 -21.49 5.11 11.54
C SER A 38 -19.96 5.10 11.42
N VAL A 39 -19.27 5.85 12.28
CA VAL A 39 -17.80 5.90 12.31
C VAL A 39 -17.20 4.63 12.92
N THR A 40 -16.12 4.15 12.33
CA THR A 40 -15.28 3.07 12.88
C THR A 40 -14.14 3.66 13.72
N SER A 41 -13.37 2.79 14.40
CA SER A 41 -12.13 3.19 15.09
C SER A 41 -10.89 3.11 14.18
N ILE A 42 -11.06 2.96 12.86
CA ILE A 42 -9.95 2.82 11.92
C ILE A 42 -9.81 4.12 11.14
N ALA A 43 -8.70 4.83 11.34
CA ALA A 43 -8.41 6.07 10.63
C ALA A 43 -8.20 5.79 9.13
N ARG A 44 -8.71 6.67 8.27
CA ARG A 44 -8.37 6.66 6.85
C ARG A 44 -6.94 7.15 6.69
N ARG A 45 -6.28 6.62 5.67
CA ARG A 45 -4.92 7.01 5.26
C ARG A 45 -4.93 7.36 3.77
N PRO A 46 -3.99 8.19 3.30
CA PRO A 46 -3.86 8.52 1.87
C PRO A 46 -3.75 7.28 0.99
N ILE A 47 -2.87 6.34 1.39
CA ILE A 47 -2.75 5.04 0.73
C ILE A 47 -3.96 4.15 1.11
N PRO A 48 -4.71 3.61 0.13
CA PRO A 48 -5.80 2.70 0.41
C PRO A 48 -5.29 1.33 0.90
N SER A 49 -6.14 0.59 1.60
CA SER A 49 -5.88 -0.80 1.98
C SER A 49 -7.15 -1.63 1.87
N ALA A 50 -7.01 -2.87 1.40
CA ALA A 50 -8.13 -3.80 1.29
C ALA A 50 -8.83 -3.96 2.66
N GLY A 51 -10.12 -3.61 2.68
CA GLY A 51 -10.97 -3.73 3.87
C GLY A 51 -10.53 -2.89 5.07
N ALA A 52 -9.76 -1.82 4.85
CA ALA A 52 -9.16 -1.00 5.90
C ALA A 52 -8.30 -1.81 6.89
N THR A 53 -7.69 -2.91 6.44
CA THR A 53 -6.87 -3.77 7.30
C THR A 53 -5.52 -3.13 7.63
N TYR A 54 -5.02 -2.25 6.73
CA TYR A 54 -3.74 -1.55 6.82
C TYR A 54 -2.63 -2.52 7.23
N ALA A 55 -2.46 -3.57 6.41
CA ALA A 55 -1.51 -4.64 6.67
C ALA A 55 -0.06 -4.20 6.47
N VAL A 56 0.18 -3.16 5.67
CA VAL A 56 1.51 -2.62 5.39
C VAL A 56 2.07 -1.88 6.61
N HIS A 57 3.33 -2.17 6.94
CA HIS A 57 4.16 -1.39 7.85
C HIS A 57 5.25 -0.71 7.04
N THR A 58 5.77 0.38 7.59
CA THR A 58 6.79 1.18 6.93
C THR A 58 8.02 1.24 7.80
N HIS A 59 9.15 0.92 7.21
CA HIS A 59 10.45 0.99 7.84
C HIS A 59 11.36 1.91 7.02
N VAL A 60 12.25 2.60 7.70
CA VAL A 60 13.30 3.40 7.08
C VAL A 60 14.64 2.79 7.48
N ILE A 61 15.50 2.53 6.50
CA ILE A 61 16.89 2.16 6.72
C ILE A 61 17.72 3.38 6.34
N VAL A 62 18.41 3.97 7.31
CA VAL A 62 19.29 5.11 7.10
C VAL A 62 20.71 4.58 6.87
N GLY A 63 21.28 4.94 5.73
CA GLY A 63 22.62 4.51 5.33
C GLY A 63 23.74 5.18 6.13
N GLY A 64 24.99 4.83 5.80
CA GLY A 64 26.18 5.28 6.56
C GLY A 64 26.38 6.79 6.66
N ASP A 65 25.87 7.56 5.69
CA ASP A 65 26.01 9.02 5.64
C ASP A 65 24.96 9.77 6.48
N GLY A 66 24.00 9.05 7.08
CA GLY A 66 22.83 9.65 7.70
C GLY A 66 21.86 10.23 6.66
N THR A 67 20.68 10.69 7.10
CA THR A 67 19.72 11.42 6.25
C THR A 67 18.78 12.24 7.13
N ASP A 68 18.57 13.52 6.80
CA ASP A 68 17.64 14.41 7.52
C ASP A 68 17.86 14.43 9.04
N GLY A 69 19.13 14.47 9.47
CA GLY A 69 19.50 14.45 10.90
C GLY A 69 19.35 13.09 11.58
N LEU A 70 18.94 12.04 10.87
CA LEU A 70 18.89 10.68 11.40
C LEU A 70 20.25 10.00 11.30
N ASP A 71 20.64 9.36 12.39
CA ASP A 71 21.80 8.48 12.44
C ASP A 71 21.59 7.23 11.57
N PRO A 72 22.68 6.61 11.06
CA PRO A 72 22.62 5.30 10.43
C PRO A 72 21.91 4.26 11.30
N GLY A 73 21.06 3.43 10.67
CA GLY A 73 20.35 2.35 11.36
C GLY A 73 18.95 2.07 10.82
N HIS A 74 18.19 1.26 11.57
CA HIS A 74 16.85 0.84 11.20
C HIS A 74 15.80 1.55 12.03
N TYR A 75 14.71 1.92 11.38
CA TYR A 75 13.62 2.66 11.99
C TYR A 75 12.28 2.05 11.56
N ALA A 76 11.33 2.01 12.48
CA ALA A 76 9.95 1.63 12.20
C ALA A 76 9.05 2.87 12.34
N TYR A 77 8.15 3.07 11.39
CA TYR A 77 7.19 4.17 11.46
C TYR A 77 5.91 3.71 12.19
N ASP A 78 5.59 4.38 13.29
CA ASP A 78 4.32 4.24 13.98
C ASP A 78 3.25 5.01 13.22
N HIS A 79 2.48 4.32 12.39
CA HIS A 79 1.43 4.94 11.60
C HIS A 79 0.29 5.53 12.45
N ASP A 80 0.09 5.06 13.68
CA ASP A 80 -1.00 5.52 14.54
C ASP A 80 -0.63 6.83 15.25
N LYS A 81 0.66 7.03 15.54
CA LYS A 81 1.19 8.28 16.14
C LYS A 81 1.83 9.23 15.14
N GLY A 82 2.12 8.76 13.92
CA GLY A 82 2.84 9.53 12.91
C GLY A 82 4.30 9.77 13.28
N GLN A 83 4.94 8.82 13.98
CA GLN A 83 6.27 9.00 14.56
C GLN A 83 7.24 7.92 14.09
N LEU A 84 8.50 8.30 13.89
CA LEU A 84 9.57 7.34 13.59
C LEU A 84 10.19 6.82 14.89
N LEU A 85 10.40 5.52 14.96
CA LEU A 85 10.92 4.81 16.13
C LEU A 85 12.24 4.14 15.75
N ARG A 86 13.34 4.45 16.46
CA ARG A 86 14.66 3.86 16.19
C ARG A 86 14.74 2.45 16.75
N ARG A 87 14.90 1.45 15.88
CA ARG A 87 15.07 0.05 16.28
C ARG A 87 16.34 -0.15 17.09
N ASP A 88 16.26 -1.07 18.04
CA ASP A 88 17.35 -1.35 18.97
C ASP A 88 18.09 -2.61 18.52
N ASN A 89 19.15 -2.39 17.75
CA ASN A 89 19.96 -3.46 17.17
C ASN A 89 20.53 -4.40 18.23
N ALA A 90 20.94 -3.90 19.40
CA ALA A 90 21.50 -4.73 20.45
C ALA A 90 20.44 -5.70 21.02
N ARG A 91 19.21 -5.21 21.24
CA ARG A 91 18.10 -6.05 21.71
C ARG A 91 17.58 -7.01 20.65
N GLU A 92 17.65 -6.63 19.38
CA GLU A 92 17.29 -7.51 18.26
C GLU A 92 18.31 -8.64 18.12
N THR A 93 19.61 -8.35 18.13
CA THR A 93 20.66 -9.38 18.12
C THR A 93 20.59 -10.29 19.34
N ALA A 94 20.33 -9.74 20.54
CA ALA A 94 20.13 -10.54 21.74
C ALA A 94 18.90 -11.49 21.66
N ALA A 95 17.92 -11.16 20.81
CA ALA A 95 16.78 -12.02 20.51
C ALA A 95 17.01 -12.98 19.32
N GLY A 96 18.25 -13.04 18.81
CA GLY A 96 18.64 -13.92 17.71
C GLY A 96 18.33 -13.36 16.32
N TRP A 97 18.01 -12.06 16.20
CA TRP A 97 17.78 -11.46 14.89
C TRP A 97 19.11 -11.19 14.18
N GLU A 98 19.19 -11.60 12.92
CA GLU A 98 20.34 -11.32 12.07
C GLU A 98 20.23 -9.91 11.48
N LEU A 99 21.17 -9.05 11.85
CA LEU A 99 21.27 -7.69 11.33
C LEU A 99 22.34 -7.62 10.23
N PRO A 100 22.20 -6.70 9.26
CA PRO A 100 23.27 -6.45 8.29
C PRO A 100 24.56 -6.06 9.01
N ARG A 101 25.69 -6.65 8.58
CA ARG A 101 27.01 -6.41 9.20
C ARG A 101 27.52 -4.97 9.02
N SER A 102 27.10 -4.30 7.96
CA SER A 102 27.49 -2.93 7.65
C SER A 102 26.27 -2.12 7.17
N PRO A 103 26.22 -0.80 7.46
CA PRO A 103 25.24 0.08 6.85
C PRO A 103 25.33 0.02 5.33
N SER A 104 24.19 -0.03 4.67
CA SER A 104 24.12 0.10 3.23
C SER A 104 24.34 1.56 2.82
N PRO A 105 24.89 1.84 1.62
CA PRO A 105 24.97 3.21 1.13
C PRO A 105 23.55 3.74 0.82
N GLY A 106 23.30 5.01 1.14
CA GLY A 106 22.01 5.66 0.93
C GLY A 106 20.89 5.17 1.86
N SER A 107 19.79 5.91 1.86
CA SER A 107 18.60 5.60 2.65
C SER A 107 17.57 4.82 1.86
N ARG A 108 16.85 3.91 2.52
CA ARG A 108 15.82 3.06 1.91
C ARG A 108 14.52 3.15 2.67
N LEU A 109 13.42 3.11 1.93
CA LEU A 109 12.08 2.91 2.47
C LEU A 109 11.66 1.47 2.21
N VAL A 110 11.28 0.74 3.26
CA VAL A 110 10.88 -0.67 3.16
C VAL A 110 9.43 -0.82 3.59
N PHE A 111 8.62 -1.44 2.73
CA PHE A 111 7.26 -1.86 3.06
C PHE A 111 7.23 -3.36 3.35
N SER A 112 6.81 -3.70 4.56
CA SER A 112 6.50 -5.06 4.97
C SER A 112 5.01 -5.21 5.19
N VAL A 113 4.52 -6.44 5.25
CA VAL A 113 3.13 -6.73 5.62
C VAL A 113 3.08 -7.56 6.89
N GLN A 114 2.07 -7.34 7.72
CA GLN A 114 1.70 -8.21 8.84
C GLN A 114 0.53 -9.10 8.42
N PRO A 115 0.77 -10.38 8.06
CA PRO A 115 -0.25 -11.27 7.49
C PRO A 115 -1.53 -11.37 8.32
N GLY A 116 -1.40 -11.38 9.65
CA GLY A 116 -2.52 -11.54 10.58
C GLY A 116 -3.61 -10.45 10.46
N ARG A 117 -3.26 -9.23 10.01
CA ARG A 117 -4.21 -8.11 9.92
C ARG A 117 -5.30 -8.34 8.86
N SER A 118 -4.95 -9.00 7.77
CA SER A 118 -5.84 -9.25 6.65
C SER A 118 -6.32 -10.69 6.62
N PHE A 119 -5.55 -11.64 7.19
CA PHE A 119 -5.96 -13.05 7.30
C PHE A 119 -7.29 -13.24 8.03
N GLY A 120 -7.53 -12.50 9.12
CA GLY A 120 -8.79 -12.61 9.87
C GLY A 120 -10.04 -12.32 9.03
N ARG A 121 -9.93 -11.45 8.02
CA ARG A 121 -11.04 -11.08 7.13
C ARG A 121 -11.05 -11.88 5.83
N TYR A 122 -9.89 -12.14 5.25
CA TYR A 122 -9.77 -12.65 3.89
C TYR A 122 -9.30 -14.10 3.79
N ARG A 123 -8.81 -14.69 4.90
CA ARG A 123 -8.31 -16.08 4.98
C ARG A 123 -7.34 -16.39 3.83
N HIS A 124 -7.59 -17.44 3.06
CA HIS A 124 -6.78 -17.86 1.92
C HIS A 124 -6.67 -16.80 0.81
N ARG A 125 -7.59 -15.81 0.75
CA ARG A 125 -7.54 -14.69 -0.21
C ARG A 125 -6.69 -13.52 0.28
N ALA A 126 -6.05 -13.63 1.45
CA ALA A 126 -5.29 -12.51 2.02
C ALA A 126 -3.99 -12.24 1.27
N TRP A 127 -3.30 -13.28 0.77
CA TRP A 127 -1.95 -13.12 0.24
C TRP A 127 -1.85 -12.23 -1.01
N PRO A 128 -2.76 -12.25 -2.01
CA PRO A 128 -2.70 -11.31 -3.12
C PRO A 128 -2.97 -9.87 -2.66
N LEU A 129 -3.77 -9.70 -1.60
CA LEU A 129 -4.06 -8.38 -1.03
C LEU A 129 -2.87 -7.80 -0.28
N TRP A 130 -1.93 -8.64 0.19
CA TRP A 130 -0.65 -8.16 0.74
C TRP A 130 0.19 -7.49 -0.34
N ILE A 131 0.30 -8.13 -1.51
CA ILE A 131 0.97 -7.56 -2.68
C ILE A 131 0.24 -6.31 -3.15
N ALA A 132 -1.10 -6.32 -3.17
CA ALA A 132 -1.89 -5.16 -3.53
C ALA A 132 -1.61 -3.95 -2.63
N ASP A 133 -1.71 -4.10 -1.31
CA ASP A 133 -1.46 -3.00 -0.37
C ASP A 133 -0.01 -2.47 -0.50
N ALA A 134 0.98 -3.36 -0.66
CA ALA A 134 2.38 -2.98 -0.85
C ALA A 134 2.64 -2.29 -2.21
N ALA A 135 1.98 -2.74 -3.28
CA ALA A 135 2.04 -2.10 -4.59
C ALA A 135 1.45 -0.69 -4.57
N TYR A 136 0.32 -0.50 -3.90
CA TYR A 136 -0.27 0.83 -3.73
C TYR A 136 0.63 1.75 -2.91
N ALA A 137 1.33 1.23 -1.90
CA ALA A 137 2.31 2.00 -1.13
C ALA A 137 3.54 2.38 -1.99
N LEU A 138 4.10 1.44 -2.75
CA LEU A 138 5.20 1.69 -3.69
C LEU A 138 4.84 2.76 -4.73
N GLU A 139 3.69 2.62 -5.39
CA GLU A 139 3.28 3.59 -6.41
C GLU A 139 2.90 4.94 -5.79
N ALA A 140 2.53 5.00 -4.51
CA ALA A 140 2.32 6.27 -3.82
C ALA A 140 3.65 7.02 -3.62
N VAL A 141 4.74 6.31 -3.32
CA VAL A 141 6.09 6.91 -3.25
C VAL A 141 6.50 7.46 -4.61
N ARG A 142 6.40 6.64 -5.67
CA ARG A 142 6.65 7.08 -7.05
C ARG A 142 5.80 8.27 -7.45
N PHE A 143 4.52 8.24 -7.09
CA PHE A 143 3.59 9.31 -7.40
C PHE A 143 3.93 10.61 -6.67
N LEU A 144 4.33 10.56 -5.39
CA LEU A 144 4.67 11.77 -4.63
C LEU A 144 5.99 12.40 -5.07
N LEU A 145 6.98 11.55 -5.36
CA LEU A 145 8.34 11.98 -5.71
C LEU A 145 8.56 12.15 -7.21
N ASP A 146 7.57 11.78 -8.03
CA ASP A 146 7.56 11.88 -9.50
C ASP A 146 8.82 11.28 -10.15
N THR A 147 9.25 10.12 -9.67
CA THR A 147 10.49 9.47 -10.09
C THR A 147 10.39 7.95 -9.91
N ASP A 148 11.12 7.21 -10.76
CA ASP A 148 11.34 5.78 -10.61
C ASP A 148 12.57 5.50 -9.74
N PHE A 149 12.45 4.47 -8.90
CA PHE A 149 13.49 4.09 -7.95
C PHE A 149 13.99 2.67 -8.21
N PRO A 150 15.29 2.40 -7.97
CA PRO A 150 15.76 1.05 -7.75
C PRO A 150 14.90 0.39 -6.67
N THR A 151 14.27 -0.73 -7.03
CA THR A 151 13.29 -1.42 -6.18
C THR A 151 13.67 -2.89 -6.07
N VAL A 152 13.74 -3.41 -4.85
CA VAL A 152 13.84 -4.84 -4.58
C VAL A 152 12.48 -5.36 -4.15
N PHE A 153 11.98 -6.39 -4.84
CA PHE A 153 10.70 -7.01 -4.53
C PHE A 153 10.89 -8.28 -3.69
N GLY A 154 9.98 -8.48 -2.75
CA GLY A 154 9.91 -9.64 -1.87
C GLY A 154 8.61 -10.43 -2.05
N PRO A 155 8.48 -11.57 -1.37
CA PRO A 155 9.34 -12.03 -0.29
C PRO A 155 10.67 -12.60 -0.79
N GLY A 156 11.78 -12.28 -0.13
CA GLY A 156 13.09 -12.78 -0.53
C GLY A 156 14.16 -12.64 0.56
N PRO A 157 15.28 -13.39 0.47
CA PRO A 157 16.38 -13.29 1.41
C PRO A 157 17.04 -11.91 1.39
N GLU A 158 17.14 -11.27 0.22
CA GLU A 158 17.79 -9.97 0.07
C GLU A 158 17.07 -8.87 0.86
N ILE A 159 15.79 -8.63 0.59
CA ILE A 159 15.01 -7.61 1.29
C ILE A 159 14.90 -7.89 2.80
N ARG A 160 14.84 -9.17 3.18
CA ARG A 160 14.83 -9.57 4.59
C ARG A 160 16.15 -9.24 5.27
N ALA A 161 17.28 -9.54 4.62
CA ALA A 161 18.61 -9.20 5.10
C ALA A 161 18.80 -7.69 5.20
N GLN A 162 18.31 -6.91 4.22
CA GLN A 162 18.32 -5.44 4.27
C GLN A 162 17.59 -4.93 5.51
N LEU A 163 16.38 -5.43 5.77
CA LEU A 163 15.57 -4.98 6.91
C LEU A 163 16.08 -5.55 8.25
N GLY A 164 16.88 -6.61 8.26
CA GLY A 164 17.40 -7.23 9.47
C GLY A 164 16.29 -7.80 10.35
N VAL A 165 15.34 -8.51 9.76
CA VAL A 165 14.24 -9.18 10.48
C VAL A 165 14.28 -10.69 10.25
N PRO A 166 13.88 -11.51 11.23
CA PRO A 166 13.87 -12.96 11.05
C PRO A 166 12.79 -13.37 10.03
N PRO A 167 12.91 -14.54 9.39
CA PRO A 167 11.84 -15.11 8.58
C PRO A 167 10.50 -15.11 9.33
N ALA A 168 9.41 -14.84 8.62
CA ALA A 168 8.09 -14.81 9.24
C ALA A 168 7.67 -16.17 9.85
N THR A 169 8.27 -17.26 9.37
CA THR A 169 8.09 -18.62 9.90
C THR A 169 8.75 -18.80 11.28
N GLU A 170 9.74 -18.00 11.64
CA GLU A 170 10.43 -18.04 12.93
C GLU A 170 9.65 -17.25 14.00
N THR A 171 8.41 -17.67 14.23
CA THR A 171 7.45 -16.94 15.08
C THR A 171 8.00 -16.69 16.49
N SER A 172 8.77 -17.62 17.06
CA SER A 172 9.37 -17.47 18.39
C SER A 172 10.35 -16.28 18.48
N ALA A 173 11.11 -16.00 17.41
CA ALA A 173 12.05 -14.87 17.37
C ALA A 173 11.32 -13.51 17.36
N TRP A 174 10.14 -13.45 16.75
CA TRP A 174 9.28 -12.27 16.78
C TRP A 174 8.61 -12.09 18.16
N LEU A 175 8.03 -13.17 18.68
CA LEU A 175 7.28 -13.14 19.95
C LEU A 175 8.18 -12.87 21.16
N SER A 176 9.45 -13.27 21.14
CA SER A 176 10.42 -12.94 22.19
C SER A 176 10.67 -11.42 22.31
N ARG A 177 10.46 -10.67 21.22
CA ARG A 177 10.46 -9.20 21.20
C ARG A 177 9.09 -8.58 21.47
N GLY A 178 8.06 -9.41 21.70
CA GLY A 178 6.66 -8.98 21.84
C GLY A 178 6.02 -8.55 20.52
N LEU A 179 6.68 -8.83 19.40
CA LEU A 179 6.24 -8.47 18.06
C LEU A 179 5.59 -9.68 17.38
N VAL A 180 4.86 -9.44 16.30
CA VAL A 180 4.35 -10.50 15.43
C VAL A 180 5.06 -10.51 14.08
N PRO A 181 5.08 -11.66 13.37
CA PRO A 181 5.76 -11.78 12.10
C PRO A 181 5.34 -10.74 11.05
N GLU A 182 6.35 -10.20 10.37
CA GLU A 182 6.19 -9.37 9.18
C GLU A 182 6.90 -10.03 7.98
N ILE A 183 6.39 -9.76 6.77
CA ILE A 183 6.99 -10.20 5.51
C ILE A 183 7.38 -8.95 4.71
N PRO A 184 8.69 -8.64 4.55
CA PRO A 184 9.14 -7.54 3.70
C PRO A 184 8.79 -7.83 2.23
N LEU A 185 8.13 -6.87 1.56
CA LEU A 185 7.65 -7.02 0.18
C LEU A 185 8.27 -6.03 -0.80
N VAL A 186 8.64 -4.83 -0.36
CA VAL A 186 9.26 -3.82 -1.25
C VAL A 186 10.31 -3.04 -0.49
N SER A 187 11.49 -2.87 -1.07
CA SER A 187 12.53 -1.95 -0.62
C SER A 187 12.83 -0.97 -1.75
N ILE A 188 12.82 0.32 -1.43
CA ILE A 188 12.96 1.44 -2.36
C ILE A 188 14.19 2.22 -1.95
N GLU A 189 15.15 2.38 -2.86
CA GLU A 189 16.26 3.30 -2.65
C GLU A 189 15.79 4.75 -2.83
N LEU A 190 15.88 5.53 -1.76
CA LEU A 190 15.50 6.94 -1.80
C LEU A 190 16.65 7.74 -2.43
N PRO A 191 16.36 8.72 -3.30
CA PRO A 191 17.37 9.58 -3.86
C PRO A 191 18.01 10.41 -2.74
N SER A 192 19.23 10.92 -2.93
CA SER A 192 19.86 11.78 -1.92
C SER A 192 19.11 13.10 -1.69
N ASN A 193 18.29 13.52 -2.67
CA ASN A 193 17.41 14.67 -2.58
C ASN A 193 16.10 14.48 -3.32
N TRP A 194 15.02 15.00 -2.74
CA TRP A 194 13.68 15.00 -3.31
C TRP A 194 12.83 16.12 -2.71
N ASP A 195 11.74 16.44 -3.40
CA ASP A 195 10.68 17.32 -2.92
C ASP A 195 9.33 16.69 -3.28
N ILE A 196 8.28 17.03 -2.52
CA ILE A 196 6.93 16.52 -2.74
C ILE A 196 6.05 17.67 -3.21
N ALA A 197 5.68 17.64 -4.49
CA ALA A 197 4.77 18.63 -5.04
C ALA A 197 3.44 18.65 -4.27
N SER A 198 3.04 19.84 -3.80
CA SER A 198 1.83 20.03 -2.98
C SER A 198 0.56 19.50 -3.66
N GLN A 199 0.47 19.64 -4.99
CA GLN A 199 -0.65 19.12 -5.78
C GLN A 199 -0.76 17.58 -5.71
N ARG A 200 0.36 16.87 -5.82
CA ARG A 200 0.42 15.39 -5.72
C ARG A 200 0.07 14.95 -4.30
N ARG A 201 0.64 15.60 -3.27
CA ARG A 201 0.27 15.36 -1.86
C ARG A 201 -1.24 15.52 -1.63
N HIS A 202 -1.83 16.60 -2.13
CA HIS A 202 -3.26 16.88 -2.00
C HIS A 202 -4.13 15.87 -2.75
N ALA A 203 -3.75 15.51 -3.98
CA ALA A 203 -4.45 14.51 -4.78
C ALA A 203 -4.47 13.15 -4.07
N LEU A 204 -3.34 12.69 -3.56
CA LEU A 204 -3.24 11.42 -2.82
C LEU A 204 -4.09 11.46 -1.54
N ALA A 205 -4.00 12.54 -0.75
CA ALA A 205 -4.75 12.70 0.49
C ALA A 205 -6.27 12.72 0.28
N ARG A 206 -6.75 13.34 -0.81
CA ARG A 206 -8.17 13.48 -1.15
C ARG A 206 -8.74 12.32 -1.95
N ARG A 207 -7.91 11.43 -2.50
CA ARG A 207 -8.36 10.27 -3.28
C ARG A 207 -9.39 9.46 -2.51
N ARG A 208 -10.61 9.39 -3.04
CA ARG A 208 -11.70 8.54 -2.53
C ARG A 208 -12.30 7.79 -3.69
N SER A 209 -12.64 6.52 -3.47
CA SER A 209 -13.39 5.77 -4.46
C SER A 209 -14.84 6.25 -4.46
N PRO A 210 -15.48 6.38 -5.64
CA PRO A 210 -16.89 6.72 -5.75
C PRO A 210 -17.76 5.74 -4.95
N LYS A 211 -18.89 6.23 -4.44
CA LYS A 211 -19.88 5.41 -3.75
C LYS A 211 -20.54 4.47 -4.75
N LEU A 212 -21.04 3.32 -4.29
CA LEU A 212 -21.73 2.36 -5.17
C LEU A 212 -22.93 3.01 -5.88
N ALA A 213 -23.65 3.90 -5.19
CA ALA A 213 -24.77 4.65 -5.75
C ALA A 213 -24.37 5.60 -6.89
N ASP A 214 -23.11 6.04 -6.96
CA ASP A 214 -22.65 6.95 -8.01
C ASP A 214 -22.57 6.23 -9.37
N PHE A 215 -22.48 4.90 -9.38
CA PHE A 215 -22.44 4.10 -10.60
C PHE A 215 -23.82 3.97 -11.26
N VAL A 216 -24.93 4.17 -10.54
CA VAL A 216 -26.29 3.84 -11.04
C VAL A 216 -26.82 4.84 -12.10
N ARG A 217 -25.97 5.66 -12.72
CA ARG A 217 -26.37 6.64 -13.75
C ARG A 217 -26.04 6.11 -15.15
N ASN A 218 -27.11 5.83 -15.91
CA ASN A 218 -27.18 5.36 -17.30
C ASN A 218 -26.91 3.87 -17.56
N PRO A 219 -27.66 3.25 -18.50
CA PRO A 219 -27.45 1.89 -18.95
C PRO A 219 -26.28 1.83 -19.93
N VAL A 220 -25.05 1.84 -19.44
CA VAL A 220 -23.87 1.62 -20.29
C VAL A 220 -23.74 0.15 -20.64
N ARG A 221 -23.49 -0.11 -21.93
CA ARG A 221 -23.43 -1.43 -22.58
C ARG A 221 -21.99 -1.94 -22.70
N ASP A 222 -21.15 -1.76 -21.68
CA ASP A 222 -19.83 -2.39 -21.69
C ASP A 222 -20.01 -3.87 -21.33
N THR A 223 -19.85 -4.73 -22.34
CA THR A 223 -19.97 -6.18 -22.19
C THR A 223 -18.92 -6.74 -21.22
N ASN A 224 -17.74 -6.12 -21.13
CA ASN A 224 -16.71 -6.50 -20.16
C ASN A 224 -17.12 -6.12 -18.73
N ALA A 225 -17.73 -4.94 -18.55
CA ALA A 225 -18.23 -4.52 -17.25
C ALA A 225 -19.40 -5.39 -16.78
N ALA A 226 -20.34 -5.74 -17.67
CA ALA A 226 -21.45 -6.65 -17.38
C ALA A 226 -20.96 -8.05 -17.01
N HIS A 227 -20.02 -8.61 -17.81
CA HIS A 227 -19.42 -9.90 -17.51
C HIS A 227 -18.66 -9.91 -16.18
N LEU A 228 -17.90 -8.84 -15.89
CA LEU A 228 -17.20 -8.74 -14.62
C LEU A 228 -18.14 -8.55 -13.43
N ALA A 229 -19.27 -7.85 -13.63
CA ALA A 229 -20.31 -7.70 -12.61
C ALA A 229 -20.90 -9.05 -12.19
N GLU A 230 -21.16 -9.92 -13.17
CA GLU A 230 -21.62 -11.29 -12.95
C GLU A 230 -20.55 -12.12 -12.21
N LEU A 231 -19.32 -12.14 -12.73
CA LEU A 231 -18.22 -12.89 -12.13
C LEU A 231 -17.92 -12.47 -10.69
N ALA A 232 -17.92 -11.16 -10.41
CA ALA A 232 -17.60 -10.61 -9.10
C ALA A 232 -18.80 -10.56 -8.14
N GLY A 233 -20.01 -10.95 -8.60
CA GLY A 233 -21.25 -10.87 -7.83
C GLY A 233 -21.62 -9.44 -7.42
N GLN A 234 -21.29 -8.45 -8.25
CA GLN A 234 -21.35 -7.02 -7.92
C GLN A 234 -22.00 -6.22 -9.04
N ALA A 235 -23.33 -6.11 -8.99
CA ALA A 235 -24.15 -5.47 -10.03
C ALA A 235 -23.74 -4.02 -10.35
N TRP A 236 -23.23 -3.27 -9.37
CA TRP A 236 -22.79 -1.88 -9.56
C TRP A 236 -21.69 -1.74 -10.62
N ILE A 237 -20.89 -2.79 -10.87
CA ILE A 237 -19.81 -2.78 -11.86
C ILE A 237 -20.35 -2.62 -13.28
N ALA A 238 -21.53 -3.19 -13.58
CA ALA A 238 -22.15 -3.15 -14.90
C ALA A 238 -22.51 -1.72 -15.34
N HIS A 239 -22.48 -0.75 -14.41
CA HIS A 239 -22.76 0.65 -14.67
C HIS A 239 -21.51 1.54 -14.62
N ALA A 240 -20.31 0.95 -14.68
CA ALA A 240 -19.10 1.73 -14.89
C ALA A 240 -19.07 2.30 -16.32
N ASP A 241 -18.62 3.54 -16.49
CA ASP A 241 -18.40 4.12 -17.82
C ASP A 241 -17.29 3.37 -18.56
N ARG A 242 -16.29 2.90 -17.80
CA ARG A 242 -15.13 2.16 -18.31
C ARG A 242 -14.64 1.16 -17.27
N ILE A 243 -14.04 0.06 -17.74
CA ILE A 243 -13.38 -0.91 -16.87
C ILE A 243 -12.00 -1.30 -17.41
N GLU A 244 -10.98 -1.18 -16.55
CA GLU A 244 -9.67 -1.77 -16.82
C GLU A 244 -9.53 -3.09 -16.07
N THR A 245 -9.03 -4.12 -16.74
CA THR A 245 -8.83 -5.44 -16.15
C THR A 245 -7.45 -5.98 -16.47
N TRP A 246 -6.80 -6.61 -15.50
CA TRP A 246 -5.54 -7.32 -15.68
C TRP A 246 -5.76 -8.80 -15.43
N LYS A 247 -5.45 -9.62 -16.43
CA LYS A 247 -5.75 -11.04 -16.46
C LYS A 247 -4.49 -11.89 -16.64
N ILE A 248 -4.54 -13.11 -16.15
CA ILE A 248 -3.52 -14.15 -16.38
C ILE A 248 -4.18 -15.50 -16.57
N ILE A 249 -3.48 -16.45 -17.19
CA ILE A 249 -3.90 -17.84 -17.26
C ILE A 249 -3.54 -18.52 -15.92
N PRO A 250 -4.48 -19.17 -15.20
CA PRO A 250 -4.20 -19.76 -13.89
C PRO A 250 -3.15 -20.88 -13.90
N SER A 251 -2.93 -21.53 -15.05
CA SER A 251 -1.93 -22.58 -15.24
C SER A 251 -0.52 -22.05 -15.51
N ALA A 252 -0.32 -20.73 -15.53
CA ALA A 252 1.02 -20.13 -15.65
C ALA A 252 1.92 -20.51 -14.47
N SER A 253 3.24 -20.37 -14.65
CA SER A 253 4.19 -20.64 -13.56
C SER A 253 3.96 -19.69 -12.38
N ALA A 254 4.35 -20.12 -11.18
CA ALA A 254 4.23 -19.29 -9.98
C ALA A 254 4.97 -17.95 -10.12
N GLU A 255 6.13 -17.95 -10.78
CA GLU A 255 6.91 -16.75 -11.10
C GLU A 255 6.14 -15.80 -12.02
N THR A 256 5.56 -16.33 -13.11
CA THR A 256 4.74 -15.54 -14.04
C THR A 256 3.52 -14.93 -13.33
N ILE A 257 2.87 -15.71 -12.46
CA ILE A 257 1.73 -15.24 -11.65
C ILE A 257 2.16 -14.13 -10.70
N TYR A 258 3.29 -14.30 -10.03
CA TYR A 258 3.85 -13.33 -9.10
C TYR A 258 4.16 -12.00 -9.80
N ASP A 259 4.84 -12.04 -10.95
CA ASP A 259 5.16 -10.83 -11.71
C ASP A 259 3.91 -10.12 -12.23
N ALA A 260 2.95 -10.90 -12.73
CA ALA A 260 1.71 -10.34 -13.25
C ALA A 260 0.83 -9.73 -12.15
N LEU A 261 0.84 -10.29 -10.93
CA LEU A 261 0.18 -9.71 -9.75
C LEU A 261 0.78 -8.35 -9.38
N TRP A 262 2.11 -8.25 -9.29
CA TRP A 262 2.79 -6.98 -9.04
C TRP A 262 2.48 -5.97 -10.14
N HIS A 263 2.56 -6.37 -11.40
CA HIS A 263 2.26 -5.50 -12.53
C HIS A 263 0.82 -4.97 -12.46
N ALA A 264 -0.16 -5.85 -12.27
CA ALA A 264 -1.58 -5.50 -12.21
C ALA A 264 -1.89 -4.51 -11.09
N HIS A 265 -1.41 -4.77 -9.87
CA HIS A 265 -1.68 -3.88 -8.73
C HIS A 265 -0.96 -2.54 -8.85
N ARG A 266 0.27 -2.52 -9.37
CA ARG A 266 0.99 -1.27 -9.63
C ARG A 266 0.29 -0.43 -10.71
N ALA A 267 -0.13 -1.06 -11.81
CA ALA A 267 -0.85 -0.38 -12.89
C ALA A 267 -2.18 0.23 -12.40
N ALA A 268 -2.93 -0.52 -11.59
CA ALA A 268 -4.17 -0.01 -10.98
C ALA A 268 -3.93 1.13 -9.98
N ALA A 269 -2.86 1.05 -9.18
CA ALA A 269 -2.50 2.11 -8.25
C ALA A 269 -2.17 3.40 -8.99
N ARG A 270 -1.33 3.35 -10.04
CA ARG A 270 -1.05 4.50 -10.92
C ARG A 270 -2.32 5.08 -11.50
N LEU A 271 -3.17 4.25 -12.10
CA LEU A 271 -4.46 4.69 -12.65
C LEU A 271 -5.32 5.42 -11.61
N CYS A 272 -5.36 4.93 -10.37
CA CYS A 272 -6.10 5.58 -9.28
C CYS A 272 -5.50 6.91 -8.84
N TYR A 273 -4.17 7.02 -8.81
CA TYR A 273 -3.48 8.25 -8.38
C TYR A 273 -3.50 9.33 -9.48
N ASP A 274 -3.32 8.94 -10.74
CA ASP A 274 -3.44 9.83 -11.90
C ASP A 274 -4.87 10.36 -12.06
N ALA A 275 -5.88 9.50 -11.82
CA ALA A 275 -7.27 9.92 -11.77
C ALA A 275 -7.54 10.92 -10.64
N ALA A 276 -6.95 10.73 -9.46
CA ALA A 276 -7.08 11.68 -8.36
C ALA A 276 -6.39 13.02 -8.63
N LEU A 277 -5.26 13.00 -9.35
CA LEU A 277 -4.53 14.21 -9.75
C LEU A 277 -5.29 14.99 -10.82
N SER A 278 -5.77 14.31 -11.84
CA SER A 278 -6.46 14.93 -12.98
C SER A 278 -7.90 15.34 -12.68
N GLN A 279 -8.56 14.67 -11.73
CA GLN A 279 -9.98 14.83 -11.38
C GLN A 279 -10.97 14.58 -12.54
N LYS A 280 -10.48 14.11 -13.70
CA LYS A 280 -11.29 13.82 -14.89
C LYS A 280 -12.05 12.50 -14.80
N VAL A 281 -11.57 11.58 -13.96
CA VAL A 281 -12.14 10.24 -13.79
C VAL A 281 -12.12 9.89 -12.31
N ARG A 282 -13.12 9.14 -11.85
CA ARG A 282 -13.21 8.63 -10.48
C ARG A 282 -13.07 7.11 -10.50
N CYS A 283 -12.06 6.59 -9.82
CA CYS A 283 -11.69 5.18 -9.87
C CYS A 283 -12.13 4.41 -8.61
N ARG A 284 -12.72 3.22 -8.81
CA ARG A 284 -13.03 2.25 -7.77
C ARG A 284 -12.39 0.90 -8.11
N PRO A 285 -11.37 0.47 -7.35
CA PRO A 285 -10.86 -0.89 -7.46
C PRO A 285 -11.96 -1.93 -7.19
N VAL A 286 -12.02 -2.94 -8.03
CA VAL A 286 -12.94 -4.09 -7.89
C VAL A 286 -12.24 -5.18 -7.09
N SER A 287 -13.00 -5.84 -6.21
CA SER A 287 -12.50 -6.94 -5.38
C SER A 287 -13.40 -8.16 -5.53
N GLY A 288 -12.94 -9.32 -5.05
CA GLY A 288 -13.77 -10.53 -4.98
C GLY A 288 -13.99 -11.25 -6.31
N ILE A 289 -13.16 -10.98 -7.33
CA ILE A 289 -13.25 -11.67 -8.62
C ILE A 289 -12.65 -13.09 -8.46
N PRO A 290 -13.43 -14.15 -8.67
CA PRO A 290 -12.92 -15.52 -8.61
C PRO A 290 -12.02 -15.81 -9.82
N ALA A 291 -11.05 -16.72 -9.64
CA ALA A 291 -10.33 -17.30 -10.77
C ALA A 291 -11.27 -18.26 -11.53
N ALA A 292 -11.31 -18.16 -12.86
CA ALA A 292 -11.94 -19.15 -13.73
C ALA A 292 -10.87 -20.07 -14.34
N ALA A 293 -11.27 -21.23 -14.87
CA ALA A 293 -10.33 -22.25 -15.37
C ALA A 293 -9.37 -21.73 -16.45
N GLU A 294 -9.87 -20.89 -17.37
CA GLU A 294 -9.11 -20.41 -18.52
C GLU A 294 -8.52 -19.00 -18.32
N SER A 295 -9.02 -18.26 -17.33
CA SER A 295 -8.58 -16.89 -17.06
C SER A 295 -8.84 -16.49 -15.62
N TRP A 296 -7.86 -15.83 -15.02
CA TRP A 296 -7.98 -15.19 -13.73
C TRP A 296 -7.79 -13.68 -13.89
N THR A 297 -8.85 -12.92 -13.62
CA THR A 297 -8.74 -11.46 -13.47
C THR A 297 -8.16 -11.15 -12.09
N MET A 298 -6.85 -10.88 -12.04
CA MET A 298 -6.13 -10.61 -10.79
C MET A 298 -6.56 -9.28 -10.17
N HIS A 299 -6.86 -8.30 -11.02
CA HIS A 299 -7.34 -7.00 -10.57
C HIS A 299 -8.17 -6.31 -11.65
N ALA A 300 -9.04 -5.40 -11.20
CA ALA A 300 -9.80 -4.53 -12.09
C ALA A 300 -10.11 -3.20 -11.40
N VAL A 301 -10.29 -2.15 -12.21
CA VAL A 301 -10.68 -0.81 -11.76
C VAL A 301 -11.87 -0.35 -12.59
N ALA A 302 -12.98 -0.12 -11.91
CA ALA A 302 -14.17 0.49 -12.49
C ALA A 302 -14.05 2.02 -12.40
N MET A 303 -14.41 2.70 -13.48
CA MET A 303 -14.25 4.15 -13.61
C MET A 303 -15.58 4.82 -13.90
N LEU A 304 -15.74 6.02 -13.35
CA LEU A 304 -16.78 6.97 -13.73
C LEU A 304 -16.11 8.21 -14.31
N ASP A 305 -16.50 8.60 -15.50
CA ASP A 305 -16.03 9.84 -16.09
C ASP A 305 -16.58 11.01 -15.27
N GLY A 306 -15.77 12.06 -15.12
CA GLY A 306 -16.16 13.27 -14.44
C GLY A 306 -17.31 13.89 -15.23
N VAL A 307 -18.50 13.99 -14.62
CA VAL A 307 -19.52 14.88 -15.13
C VAL A 307 -18.89 16.26 -15.08
N GLU A 308 -18.55 16.85 -16.22
CA GLU A 308 -18.23 18.28 -16.28
C GLU A 308 -19.31 18.99 -15.47
N ASN A 309 -18.91 19.73 -14.43
CA ASN A 309 -19.81 20.71 -13.86
C ASN A 309 -20.15 21.64 -15.02
N LYS A 310 -21.29 21.41 -15.67
CA LYS A 310 -21.97 22.48 -16.39
C LYS A 310 -22.23 23.50 -15.31
N GLU A 311 -21.36 24.50 -15.23
CA GLU A 311 -21.67 25.76 -14.60
C GLU A 311 -23.03 26.15 -15.17
N GLU A 312 -24.07 26.05 -14.35
CA GLU A 312 -25.28 26.80 -14.56
C GLU A 312 -24.82 28.25 -14.65
N LYS A 313 -24.72 28.76 -15.88
CA LYS A 313 -24.71 30.19 -16.12
C LYS A 313 -26.02 30.68 -15.51
N ALA A 314 -25.91 31.33 -14.36
CA ALA A 314 -26.95 32.21 -13.88
C ALA A 314 -27.11 33.32 -14.93
N GLU A 315 -28.21 33.26 -15.68
CA GLU A 315 -28.80 34.45 -16.31
C GLU A 315 -29.48 35.31 -15.24
#